data_AF-H3HAG1-F1
#
_entry.id   AF-H3HAG1-F1
#
_cell.length_a   1.000
_cell.length_b   1.000
_cell.length_c   1.000
_cell.angle_alpha   90.00
_cell.angle_beta   90.00
_cell.angle_gamma   90.00
#
_symmetry.space_group_name_H-M   'P 1'
#
loop_
_entity.id
_entity.type
_entity.pdbx_description
1 polymer ?
#
loop_
_entity_poly.entity_id
_entity_poly.type
_entity_poly.pdbx_seq_one_letter_code
_entity_poly.pdbx_strand_id
1 'polypeptide(L)'
;MSATASVCRRRVALLLSLMAACLLPSVCAFAMRWEDYWEAAMYHTGLGYQCTFADKPSQAVRNHLMENLKGQERAVESVVGAIEAWEFSYGKRVRTSTKDRAPLVLAITGPTGTGKTEMSNLIAEALFKRKKKLPNSEKRVPSGLLMFRGEDFSDNFTNPISEYHTQIKT
;
A
#
# COMPACT_ATOMS: atom_id res chain seq x y z
N MET A 1 -69.22 4.37 31.55
CA MET A 1 -68.83 3.84 30.22
C MET A 1 -67.65 4.66 29.72
N SER A 2 -66.41 4.23 30.03
CA SER A 2 -65.18 4.94 29.65
C SER A 2 -64.20 3.93 29.05
N ALA A 3 -64.14 3.83 27.73
CA ALA A 3 -63.17 2.99 27.03
C ALA A 3 -63.02 3.38 25.55
N THR A 4 -62.61 4.61 25.22
CA THR A 4 -62.30 4.98 23.82
C THR A 4 -61.10 5.92 23.65
N ALA A 5 -60.38 6.31 24.71
CA ALA A 5 -59.30 7.30 24.61
C ALA A 5 -57.87 6.73 24.55
N SER A 6 -57.64 5.43 24.76
CA SER A 6 -56.28 4.88 24.93
C SER A 6 -55.62 4.31 23.65
N VAL A 7 -56.39 4.10 22.57
CA VAL A 7 -55.87 3.42 21.37
C VAL A 7 -55.21 4.38 20.36
N CYS A 8 -55.59 5.67 20.36
CA CYS A 8 -55.10 6.64 19.37
C CYS A 8 -53.66 7.13 19.66
N ARG A 9 -53.20 7.13 20.92
CA ARG A 9 -51.84 7.60 21.27
C ARG A 9 -50.70 6.64 20.91
N ARG A 10 -50.95 5.33 20.84
CA ARG A 10 -49.88 4.33 20.59
C ARG A 10 -49.45 4.26 19.12
N ARG A 11 -50.34 4.60 18.17
CA ARG A 11 -50.01 4.55 16.72
C ARG A 11 -49.16 5.75 16.26
N VAL A 12 -49.37 6.93 16.86
CA VAL A 12 -48.59 8.14 16.53
C VAL A 12 -47.16 8.05 17.06
N ALA A 13 -46.96 7.46 18.24
CA ALA A 13 -45.62 7.25 18.81
C ALA A 13 -44.77 6.26 17.99
N LEU A 14 -45.40 5.22 17.42
CA LEU A 14 -44.74 4.21 16.58
C LEU A 14 -44.36 4.75 15.19
N LEU A 15 -45.17 5.67 14.65
CA LEU A 15 -44.86 6.36 13.39
C LEU A 15 -43.72 7.38 13.56
N LEU A 16 -43.65 8.06 14.72
CA LEU A 16 -42.55 8.97 15.03
C LEU A 16 -41.22 8.27 15.28
N SER A 17 -41.22 7.05 15.87
CA SER A 17 -39.99 6.26 16.03
C SER A 17 -39.49 5.67 14.71
N LEU A 18 -40.39 5.32 13.79
CA LEU A 18 -40.04 4.89 12.43
C LEU A 18 -39.43 6.04 11.60
N MET A 19 -39.95 7.27 11.75
CA MET A 19 -39.38 8.45 11.08
C MET A 19 -38.03 8.89 11.67
N ALA A 20 -37.81 8.71 12.98
CA ALA A 20 -36.52 8.98 13.62
C ALA A 20 -35.42 7.99 13.20
N ALA A 21 -35.77 6.74 12.88
CA ALA A 21 -34.83 5.75 12.33
C ALA A 21 -34.43 6.05 10.88
N CYS A 22 -35.24 6.79 10.12
CA CYS A 22 -34.94 7.20 8.74
C CYS A 22 -34.10 8.49 8.64
N LEU A 23 -33.88 9.22 9.74
CA LEU A 23 -33.11 10.47 9.77
C LEU A 23 -31.70 10.33 10.36
N LEU A 24 -31.28 9.11 10.68
CA LEU A 24 -29.87 8.80 10.86
C LEU A 24 -29.34 8.30 9.53
N PRO A 25 -28.71 9.14 8.68
CA PRO A 25 -27.74 8.63 7.73
C PRO A 25 -26.52 8.16 8.52
N SER A 26 -26.66 7.07 9.28
CA SER A 26 -25.55 6.13 9.43
C SER A 26 -25.44 5.37 8.11
N VAL A 27 -25.18 6.13 7.05
CA VAL A 27 -24.58 5.60 5.84
C VAL A 27 -23.20 5.17 6.29
N CYS A 28 -23.09 3.91 6.70
CA CYS A 28 -21.82 3.23 6.75
C CYS A 28 -21.14 3.52 5.43
N ALA A 29 -20.07 4.29 5.49
CA ALA A 29 -19.20 4.62 4.38
C ALA A 29 -18.57 3.33 3.86
N PHE A 30 -19.32 2.60 3.03
CA PHE A 30 -18.82 1.55 2.15
C PHE A 30 -19.06 2.01 0.71
N ALA A 31 -18.62 3.22 0.40
CA ALA A 31 -18.36 3.60 -0.98
C ALA A 31 -17.04 2.92 -1.40
N MET A 32 -17.03 1.59 -1.46
CA MET A 32 -15.99 0.88 -2.19
C MET A 32 -16.18 1.23 -3.66
N ARG A 33 -15.20 1.95 -4.24
CA ARG A 33 -15.24 2.39 -5.62
C ARG A 33 -15.19 1.12 -6.49
N TRP A 34 -16.12 1.00 -7.45
CA TRP A 34 -16.16 -0.13 -8.40
C TRP A 34 -14.79 -0.42 -9.06
N GLU A 35 -14.01 0.65 -9.24
CA GLU A 35 -12.64 0.62 -9.75
C GLU A 35 -11.68 -0.20 -8.89
N ASP A 36 -11.79 -0.16 -7.56
CA ASP A 36 -10.93 -0.92 -6.64
C ASP A 36 -11.20 -2.44 -6.75
N TYR A 37 -12.47 -2.80 -6.97
CA TYR A 37 -12.87 -4.20 -7.20
C TYR A 37 -12.32 -4.71 -8.52
N TRP A 38 -12.45 -3.93 -9.59
CA TRP A 38 -11.91 -4.28 -10.90
C TRP A 38 -10.39 -4.41 -10.87
N GLU A 39 -9.69 -3.49 -10.21
CA GLU A 39 -8.23 -3.55 -10.03
C GLU A 39 -7.80 -4.81 -9.27
N ALA A 40 -8.52 -5.18 -8.21
CA ALA A 40 -8.26 -6.39 -7.45
C ALA A 40 -8.54 -7.67 -8.26
N ALA A 41 -9.65 -7.72 -9.00
CA ALA A 41 -9.98 -8.84 -9.87
C ALA A 41 -8.90 -9.04 -10.95
N MET A 42 -8.48 -7.95 -11.60
CA MET A 42 -7.42 -7.96 -12.61
C MET A 42 -6.06 -8.37 -12.01
N TYR A 43 -5.75 -7.95 -10.79
CA TYR A 43 -4.55 -8.41 -10.07
C TYR A 43 -4.56 -9.93 -9.88
N HIS A 44 -5.68 -10.49 -9.40
CA HIS A 44 -5.82 -11.92 -9.14
C HIS A 44 -5.84 -12.78 -10.41
N THR A 45 -6.39 -12.27 -11.52
CA THR A 45 -6.38 -12.97 -12.82
C THR A 45 -5.03 -12.85 -13.54
N GLY A 46 -4.10 -12.03 -13.05
CA GLY A 46 -2.81 -11.79 -13.70
C GLY A 46 -2.87 -10.78 -14.84
N LEU A 47 -4.06 -10.25 -15.18
CA LEU A 47 -4.26 -9.34 -16.31
C LEU A 47 -4.05 -7.86 -15.94
N GLY A 48 -4.00 -7.54 -14.65
CA GLY A 48 -3.79 -6.19 -14.12
C GLY A 48 -2.34 -5.88 -13.76
N TYR A 49 -2.08 -4.62 -13.40
CA TYR A 49 -0.78 -4.19 -12.90
C TYR A 49 -0.41 -4.93 -11.60
N GLN A 50 0.69 -5.66 -11.66
CA GLN A 50 1.15 -6.48 -10.53
C GLN A 50 1.98 -5.70 -9.50
N CYS A 51 2.68 -4.65 -9.95
CA CYS A 51 3.61 -3.85 -9.14
C CYS A 51 3.13 -2.40 -9.08
N THR A 52 2.03 -2.15 -8.37
CA THR A 52 1.49 -0.79 -8.15
C THR A 52 2.03 -0.17 -6.86
N PHE A 53 2.34 1.11 -6.93
CA PHE A 53 2.71 1.92 -5.75
C PHE A 53 1.46 2.31 -4.95
N ALA A 54 1.65 2.61 -3.67
CA ALA A 54 0.62 3.24 -2.84
C ALA A 54 0.28 4.64 -3.37
N ASP A 55 -0.94 5.13 -3.12
CA ASP A 55 -1.43 6.40 -3.70
C ASP A 55 -0.61 7.63 -3.26
N LYS A 56 -0.16 7.64 -2.00
CA LYS A 56 0.74 8.66 -1.43
C LYS A 56 1.96 7.97 -0.85
N PRO A 57 2.93 7.56 -1.68
CA PRO A 57 4.04 6.68 -1.26
C PRO A 57 4.89 7.31 -0.16
N SER A 58 5.19 8.61 -0.25
CA SER A 58 5.96 9.36 0.75
C SER A 58 5.29 9.32 2.14
N GLN A 59 3.98 9.58 2.20
CA GLN A 59 3.21 9.57 3.45
C GLN A 59 3.02 8.16 4.01
N ALA A 60 2.73 7.18 3.15
CA ALA A 60 2.59 5.78 3.54
C ALA A 60 3.89 5.26 4.17
N VAL A 61 5.03 5.51 3.52
CA VAL A 61 6.36 5.12 4.02
C VAL A 61 6.67 5.83 5.33
N ARG A 62 6.38 7.13 5.45
CA ARG A 62 6.59 7.88 6.70
C ARG A 62 5.85 7.23 7.87
N ASN A 63 4.54 7.02 7.72
CA ASN A 63 3.71 6.48 8.81
C ASN A 63 4.17 5.07 9.20
N HIS A 64 4.38 4.21 8.19
CA HIS A 64 4.81 2.83 8.42
C HIS A 64 6.21 2.75 9.07
N LEU A 65 7.15 3.60 8.68
CA LEU A 65 8.47 3.64 9.29
C LEU A 65 8.43 4.20 10.71
N MET A 66 7.67 5.26 10.98
CA MET A 66 7.56 5.83 12.33
C MET A 66 6.89 4.87 13.33
N GLU A 67 5.97 4.02 12.86
CA GLU A 67 5.31 3.01 13.71
C GLU A 67 6.23 1.82 14.03
N ASN A 68 7.07 1.39 13.08
CA ASN A 68 7.83 0.13 13.17
C ASN A 68 9.32 0.32 13.46
N LEU A 69 9.91 1.50 13.18
CA LEU A 69 11.33 1.79 13.36
C LEU A 69 11.52 2.87 14.43
N LYS A 70 12.13 2.50 15.57
CA LYS A 70 12.33 3.40 16.70
C LYS A 70 13.76 3.95 16.74
N GLY A 71 13.90 5.25 17.04
CA GLY A 71 15.21 5.88 17.31
C GLY A 71 16.04 6.18 16.06
N GLN A 72 15.41 6.33 14.89
CA GLN A 72 16.06 6.63 13.60
C GLN A 72 15.33 7.73 12.83
N GLU A 73 14.79 8.73 13.53
CA GLU A 73 13.89 9.75 12.97
C GLU A 73 14.57 10.54 11.84
N ARG A 74 15.86 10.89 12.00
CA ARG A 74 16.63 11.58 10.94
C ARG A 74 16.79 10.74 9.68
N ALA A 75 16.98 9.42 9.81
CA ALA A 75 17.10 8.52 8.67
C ALA A 75 15.75 8.40 7.96
N VAL A 76 14.65 8.30 8.72
CA VAL A 76 13.28 8.28 8.19
C VAL A 76 12.99 9.56 7.42
N GLU A 77 13.32 10.74 7.98
CA GLU A 77 13.13 12.02 7.29
C GLU A 77 13.90 12.11 5.98
N SER A 78 15.16 11.67 5.96
CA SER A 78 15.98 11.65 4.74
C SER A 78 15.41 10.72 3.67
N VAL A 79 14.93 9.53 4.05
CA VAL A 79 14.32 8.57 3.12
C VAL A 79 13.01 9.13 2.57
N VAL A 80 12.14 9.66 3.44
CA VAL A 80 10.85 10.21 3.02
C VAL A 80 11.04 11.41 2.10
N GLY A 81 11.99 12.31 2.40
CA GLY A 81 12.30 13.44 1.52
C GLY A 81 12.80 13.01 0.14
N ALA A 82 13.62 11.96 0.07
CA ALA A 82 14.06 11.40 -1.20
C ALA A 82 12.91 10.76 -2.00
N ILE A 83 12.00 10.05 -1.32
CA ILE A 83 10.80 9.47 -1.94
C ILE A 83 9.86 10.56 -2.44
N GLU A 84 9.66 11.63 -1.68
CA GLU A 84 8.82 12.77 -2.07
C GLU A 84 9.37 13.50 -3.30
N ALA A 85 10.69 13.74 -3.34
CA ALA A 85 11.35 14.31 -4.51
C ALA A 85 11.22 13.38 -5.74
N TRP A 86 11.37 12.07 -5.54
CA TRP A 86 11.18 11.08 -6.59
C TRP A 86 9.72 11.01 -7.05
N GLU A 87 8.75 11.04 -6.14
CA GLU A 87 7.31 11.03 -6.40
C GLU A 87 6.91 12.22 -7.28
N PHE A 88 7.39 13.43 -6.96
CA PHE A 88 7.17 14.62 -7.79
C PHE A 88 7.74 14.43 -9.21
N SER A 89 8.95 13.90 -9.30
CA SER A 89 9.64 13.67 -10.56
C SER A 89 8.99 12.56 -11.40
N TYR A 90 8.50 11.50 -10.75
CA TYR A 90 7.78 10.39 -11.36
C TYR A 90 6.41 10.85 -11.85
N GLY A 91 5.60 11.49 -11.00
CA GLY A 91 4.28 11.99 -11.33
C GLY A 91 4.27 13.03 -12.46
N LYS A 92 5.32 13.87 -12.53
CA LYS A 92 5.52 14.81 -13.65
C LYS A 92 5.88 14.10 -14.95
N ARG A 93 6.67 13.01 -14.90
CA ARG A 93 7.15 12.26 -16.08
C ARG A 93 6.20 11.18 -16.60
N VAL A 94 5.18 10.75 -15.84
CA VAL A 94 4.12 9.86 -16.36
C VAL A 94 3.43 10.46 -17.60
N ARG A 95 3.43 11.80 -17.75
CA ARG A 95 2.87 12.50 -18.91
C ARG A 95 3.80 12.64 -20.11
N THR A 96 5.09 12.36 -19.98
CA THR A 96 6.10 12.61 -21.02
C THR A 96 7.06 11.43 -21.12
N SER A 97 6.83 10.54 -22.10
CA SER A 97 7.71 9.46 -22.59
C SER A 97 8.43 8.55 -21.55
N THR A 98 8.35 7.24 -21.76
CA THR A 98 8.99 6.22 -20.89
C THR A 98 10.52 6.30 -20.79
N LYS A 99 11.20 7.06 -21.66
CA LYS A 99 12.67 7.15 -21.71
C LYS A 99 13.32 7.94 -20.58
N ASP A 100 12.57 8.80 -19.86
CA ASP A 100 13.18 9.70 -18.87
C ASP A 100 12.97 9.25 -17.41
N ARG A 101 12.54 8.02 -17.12
CA ARG A 101 12.26 7.59 -15.74
C ARG A 101 13.54 7.20 -14.99
N ALA A 102 14.12 8.14 -14.25
CA ALA A 102 15.26 7.84 -13.38
C ALA A 102 14.80 7.04 -12.13
N PRO A 103 15.48 5.94 -11.78
CA PRO A 103 15.17 5.17 -10.58
C PRO A 103 15.58 5.91 -9.31
N LEU A 104 14.83 5.70 -8.22
CA LEU A 104 15.25 6.13 -6.89
C LEU A 104 16.29 5.13 -6.36
N VAL A 105 17.48 5.64 -6.06
CA VAL A 105 18.57 4.85 -5.46
C VAL A 105 18.78 5.33 -4.03
N LEU A 106 18.62 4.42 -3.07
CA LEU A 106 18.85 4.68 -1.65
C LEU A 106 20.04 3.85 -1.17
N ALA A 107 21.00 4.50 -0.53
CA ALA A 107 22.12 3.84 0.13
C ALA A 107 21.94 3.97 1.65
N ILE A 108 21.65 2.84 2.32
CA ILE A 108 21.45 2.80 3.77
C ILE A 108 22.73 2.28 4.42
N THR A 109 23.41 3.12 5.20
CA THR A 109 24.69 2.83 5.84
C THR A 109 24.62 2.94 7.35
N GLY A 110 25.44 2.18 8.07
CA GLY A 110 25.44 2.15 9.54
C GLY A 110 26.00 0.85 10.13
N PRO A 111 26.13 0.75 11.46
CA PRO A 111 26.67 -0.44 12.13
C PRO A 111 25.84 -1.70 11.86
N THR A 112 26.43 -2.87 12.08
CA THR A 112 25.68 -4.14 12.05
C THR A 112 24.63 -4.18 13.17
N GLY A 113 23.47 -4.77 12.91
CA GLY A 113 22.40 -4.90 13.91
C GLY A 113 21.51 -3.67 14.10
N THR A 114 21.77 -2.54 13.42
CA THR A 114 20.94 -1.32 13.55
C THR A 114 19.70 -1.31 12.63
N GLY A 115 19.31 -2.43 12.04
CA GLY A 115 18.05 -2.51 11.27
C GLY A 115 18.09 -1.92 9.85
N LYS A 116 19.25 -1.77 9.20
CA LYS A 116 19.33 -1.28 7.80
C LYS A 116 18.49 -2.10 6.82
N THR A 117 18.65 -3.44 6.89
CA THR A 117 17.89 -4.37 6.05
C THR A 117 16.40 -4.32 6.38
N GLU A 118 16.07 -4.15 7.67
CA GLU A 118 14.69 -4.05 8.11
C GLU A 118 14.02 -2.77 7.59
N MET A 119 14.75 -1.65 7.59
CA MET A 119 14.28 -0.41 6.99
C MET A 119 13.94 -0.59 5.51
N SER A 120 14.78 -1.27 4.72
CA SER A 120 14.48 -1.57 3.31
C SER A 120 13.22 -2.43 3.14
N ASN A 121 13.01 -3.43 4.00
CA ASN A 121 11.81 -4.26 3.96
C ASN A 121 10.56 -3.44 4.29
N LEU A 122 10.60 -2.63 5.35
CA LEU A 122 9.49 -1.77 5.76
C LEU A 122 9.16 -0.74 4.67
N ILE A 123 10.17 -0.16 4.02
CA ILE A 123 9.96 0.73 2.86
C ILE A 123 9.19 -0.02 1.77
N ALA A 124 9.63 -1.22 1.39
CA ALA A 124 8.96 -2.00 0.34
C ALA A 124 7.53 -2.38 0.72
N GLU A 125 7.28 -2.71 1.99
CA GLU A 125 5.94 -3.04 2.48
C GLU A 125 4.97 -1.87 2.44
N ALA A 126 5.45 -0.65 2.69
CA ALA A 126 4.64 0.55 2.65
C ALA A 126 4.50 1.11 1.23
N LEU A 127 5.54 0.94 0.40
CA LEU A 127 5.60 1.52 -0.94
C LEU A 127 4.72 0.76 -1.95
N PHE A 128 4.65 -0.58 -1.85
CA PHE A 128 3.88 -1.40 -2.78
C PHE A 128 2.48 -1.73 -2.23
N LYS A 129 1.45 -1.53 -3.04
CA LYS A 129 0.04 -1.76 -2.66
C LYS A 129 -0.28 -3.25 -2.46
N ARG A 130 0.41 -4.13 -3.20
CA ARG A 130 0.05 -5.56 -3.28
C ARG A 130 1.12 -6.44 -2.64
N LYS A 131 0.67 -7.50 -1.97
CA LYS A 131 1.52 -8.55 -1.40
C LYS A 131 1.19 -9.89 -2.08
N LYS A 132 2.23 -10.66 -2.41
CA LYS A 132 2.17 -12.00 -3.00
C LYS A 132 2.69 -13.03 -2.00
N LYS A 133 2.08 -14.21 -1.99
CA LYS A 133 2.55 -15.35 -1.18
C LYS A 133 3.76 -15.99 -1.89
N LEU A 134 4.83 -16.26 -1.15
CA LEU A 134 5.97 -16.98 -1.72
C LEU A 134 5.56 -18.42 -2.05
N PRO A 135 6.06 -18.99 -3.16
CA PRO A 135 5.98 -20.43 -3.36
C PRO A 135 6.69 -21.11 -2.19
N ASN A 136 6.06 -22.13 -1.60
CA ASN A 136 6.60 -22.92 -0.49
C ASN A 136 6.80 -22.19 0.85
N SER A 137 6.18 -21.01 1.04
CA SER A 137 6.18 -20.32 2.35
C SER A 137 4.81 -19.71 2.67
N GLU A 138 4.48 -19.61 3.95
CA GLU A 138 3.31 -18.85 4.41
C GLU A 138 3.53 -17.34 4.37
N LYS A 139 4.79 -16.91 4.20
CA LYS A 139 5.15 -15.50 4.17
C LYS A 139 4.57 -14.80 2.93
N ARG A 140 3.99 -13.62 3.15
CA ARG A 140 3.56 -12.70 2.09
C ARG A 140 4.61 -11.60 1.97
N VAL A 141 5.12 -11.38 0.76
CA VAL A 141 6.06 -10.29 0.44
C VAL A 141 5.43 -9.30 -0.51
N PRO A 142 5.91 -8.05 -0.55
CA PRO A 142 5.47 -7.09 -1.56
C PRO A 142 5.71 -7.63 -2.97
N SER A 143 4.73 -7.52 -3.87
CA SER A 143 4.77 -8.15 -5.20
C SER A 143 5.91 -7.66 -6.10
N GLY A 144 6.38 -6.43 -5.88
CA GLY A 144 7.49 -5.81 -6.62
C GLY A 144 8.84 -5.85 -5.89
N LEU A 145 8.94 -6.50 -4.72
CA LEU A 145 10.20 -6.56 -3.98
C LEU A 145 11.12 -7.65 -4.56
N LEU A 146 12.26 -7.23 -5.07
CA LEU A 146 13.39 -8.09 -5.41
C LEU A 146 14.48 -7.89 -4.36
N MET A 147 14.99 -8.99 -3.80
CA MET A 147 16.06 -8.95 -2.80
C MET A 147 17.23 -9.77 -3.32
N PHE A 148 18.36 -9.11 -3.51
CA PHE A 148 19.62 -9.75 -3.86
C PHE A 148 20.53 -9.76 -2.64
N ARG A 149 21.13 -10.91 -2.37
CA ARG A 149 22.11 -11.12 -1.32
C ARG A 149 23.49 -11.29 -1.93
N GLY A 150 24.53 -11.17 -1.11
CA GLY A 150 25.92 -11.35 -1.56
C GLY A 150 26.17 -12.72 -2.20
N GLU A 151 25.51 -13.76 -1.69
CA GLU A 151 25.58 -15.14 -2.21
C GLU A 151 25.06 -15.26 -3.66
N ASP A 152 24.02 -14.50 -4.01
CA ASP A 152 23.40 -14.54 -5.33
C ASP A 152 24.34 -14.02 -6.45
N PHE A 153 25.36 -13.23 -6.10
CA PHE A 153 26.38 -12.76 -7.05
C PHE A 153 27.45 -13.80 -7.34
N SER A 154 27.55 -14.84 -6.52
CA SER A 154 28.52 -15.93 -6.68
C SER A 154 27.94 -17.18 -7.33
N ASP A 155 26.60 -17.26 -7.48
CA ASP A 155 25.94 -18.40 -8.09
C ASP A 155 25.98 -18.33 -9.62
N ASN A 156 26.91 -19.09 -10.20
CA ASN A 156 27.05 -19.26 -11.65
C ASN A 156 26.05 -20.25 -12.26
N PHE A 157 25.29 -21.02 -11.46
CA PHE A 157 24.42 -22.08 -11.96
C PHE A 157 23.00 -21.61 -12.25
N THR A 158 22.41 -20.82 -11.36
CA THR A 158 21.06 -20.24 -11.59
C THR A 158 21.10 -18.82 -12.17
N ASN A 159 22.23 -18.11 -11.99
CA ASN A 159 22.53 -16.76 -12.49
C ASN A 159 21.34 -15.77 -12.57
N PRO A 160 20.54 -15.64 -11.50
CA PRO A 160 19.31 -14.84 -11.51
C PRO A 160 19.58 -13.35 -11.77
N ILE A 161 20.74 -12.85 -11.34
CA ILE A 161 21.12 -11.44 -11.45
C ILE A 161 21.36 -11.03 -12.91
N SER A 162 21.98 -11.89 -13.71
CA SER A 162 22.24 -11.60 -15.12
C SER A 162 20.95 -11.42 -15.92
N GLU A 163 19.92 -12.21 -15.62
CA GLU A 163 18.60 -12.14 -16.25
C GLU A 163 17.87 -10.83 -15.89
N TYR A 164 17.96 -10.38 -14.64
CA TYR A 164 17.39 -9.08 -14.27
C TYR A 164 18.16 -7.91 -14.89
N HIS A 165 19.49 -7.99 -14.94
CA HIS A 165 20.32 -6.93 -15.54
C HIS A 165 20.06 -6.77 -17.04
N THR A 166 19.74 -7.85 -17.76
CA THR A 166 19.34 -7.74 -19.17
C THR A 166 17.96 -7.08 -19.31
N GLN A 167 16.98 -7.49 -18.49
CA GLN A 167 15.63 -6.91 -18.50
C GLN A 167 15.60 -5.40 -18.21
N ILE A 168 16.50 -4.90 -17.36
CA ILE A 168 16.58 -3.47 -16.99
C ILE A 168 17.26 -2.63 -18.09
N LYS A 169 18.14 -3.23 -18.90
CA LYS A 169 18.89 -2.51 -19.95
C LYS A 169 18.11 -2.33 -21.26
N THR A 170 17.18 -3.23 -21.56
CA THR A 170 16.25 -3.17 -22.70
C THR A 170 15.08 -2.24 -22.45
#